data_AF-A0A6J5JL23-F1
#
_entry.id   AF-A0A6J5JL23-F1
#
_cell.length_a   1.000
_cell.length_b   1.000
_cell.length_c   1.000
_cell.angle_alpha   90.00
_cell.angle_beta   90.00
_cell.angle_gamma   90.00
#
_symmetry.space_group_name_H-M   'P 1'
#
loop_
_entity.id
_entity.type
_entity.pdbx_description
1 polymer ?
#
loop_
_entity_poly.entity_id
_entity_poly.type
_entity_poly.pdbx_seq_one_letter_code
_entity_poly.pdbx_strand_id
1 'polypeptide(L)'
;MSTTQDDPTLQPTDSAGFEKQIEALREKSDHIALPGITLAMWSPSVHFSDDLSDRSMFNDRYMQPDYWHGRCSLVLYLCALMHHFVFALVVHGLFGDSVTKNIASGNYFLAFLPGALFYIFFLALLGYFFWFCFIGAISSPPRFNRQAQIVHMVGVGGEVLNLNWRDVRPFTETGQSLSGSFNLRLYFPHPIQIFGKVSNGFIRDYYSRPFNVDGHFDSGDGATFWANLDRLEFIRRYMEHGLEAIQPDDHLRRFGHVHKPSGFPASTHNPDWWDLYVGRPFVRLLYWCATGPLIDWWVTRKRAEYRWPEEVERLCAPDADLSEFDTTPVKSRTDVFYRYAGERGYELVDAKGRPIYTSVS
;
A
#
# COMPACT_ATOMS: atom_id res chain seq x y z
N MET A 1 -7.52 19.59 35.51
CA MET A 1 -7.12 19.09 34.18
C MET A 1 -7.07 17.58 34.30
N SER A 2 -8.07 16.88 33.77
CA SER A 2 -8.04 15.41 33.67
C SER A 2 -6.99 15.08 32.62
N THR A 3 -6.06 14.20 32.98
CA THR A 3 -5.02 13.75 32.06
C THR A 3 -5.62 12.74 31.09
N THR A 4 -5.05 12.57 29.90
CA THR A 4 -5.44 11.56 28.91
C THR A 4 -5.44 10.12 29.46
N GLN A 5 -4.85 9.88 30.63
CA GLN A 5 -4.87 8.61 31.36
C GLN A 5 -6.18 8.35 32.12
N ASP A 6 -6.99 9.37 32.42
CA ASP A 6 -8.17 9.22 33.29
C ASP A 6 -9.48 8.92 32.51
N ASP A 7 -9.51 9.13 31.18
CA ASP A 7 -10.64 8.80 30.32
C ASP A 7 -10.33 7.51 29.53
N PRO A 8 -10.99 6.37 29.85
CA PRO A 8 -10.74 5.10 29.16
C PRO A 8 -11.10 5.15 27.67
N THR A 9 -11.90 6.12 27.22
CA THR A 9 -12.22 6.31 25.79
C THR A 9 -11.10 7.00 25.01
N LEU A 10 -10.05 7.44 25.69
CA LEU A 10 -8.81 7.98 25.11
C LEU A 10 -7.67 6.95 25.14
N GLN A 11 -7.99 5.69 25.43
CA GLN A 11 -7.06 4.57 25.44
C GLN A 11 -7.46 3.53 24.38
N PRO A 12 -6.51 2.70 23.92
CA PRO A 12 -6.84 1.53 23.10
C PRO A 12 -7.88 0.63 23.77
N THR A 13 -8.72 0.00 22.96
CA THR A 13 -9.63 -1.03 23.43
C THR A 13 -8.87 -2.27 23.89
N ASP A 14 -9.40 -2.98 24.87
CA ASP A 14 -8.93 -4.31 25.25
C ASP A 14 -9.22 -5.35 24.14
N SER A 15 -8.79 -6.60 24.36
CA SER A 15 -8.99 -7.70 23.40
C SER A 15 -10.48 -7.92 23.07
N ALA A 16 -11.38 -7.76 24.05
CA ALA A 16 -12.82 -7.91 23.84
C ALA A 16 -13.39 -6.77 22.98
N GLY A 17 -12.94 -5.53 23.22
CA GLY A 17 -13.28 -4.38 22.41
C GLY A 17 -12.75 -4.50 20.98
N PHE A 18 -11.54 -5.03 20.79
CA PHE A 18 -11.00 -5.32 19.46
C PHE A 18 -11.86 -6.35 18.72
N GLU A 19 -12.21 -7.48 19.34
CA GLU A 19 -13.09 -8.46 18.69
C GLU A 19 -14.46 -7.86 18.35
N LYS A 20 -15.02 -7.00 19.21
CA LYS A 20 -16.26 -6.27 18.90
C LYS A 20 -16.11 -5.33 17.70
N GLN A 21 -14.97 -4.66 17.57
CA GLN A 21 -14.66 -3.82 16.40
C GLN A 21 -14.57 -4.67 15.12
N ILE A 22 -13.97 -5.87 15.21
CA ILE A 22 -13.86 -6.81 14.09
C ILE A 22 -15.23 -7.35 13.67
N GLU A 23 -16.10 -7.72 14.61
CA GLU A 23 -17.48 -8.11 14.27
C GLU A 23 -18.23 -6.96 13.60
N ALA A 24 -18.09 -5.73 14.11
CA ALA A 24 -18.68 -4.56 13.48
C ALA A 24 -18.13 -4.31 12.06
N LEU A 25 -16.90 -4.71 11.74
CA LEU A 25 -16.40 -4.68 10.36
C LEU A 25 -17.03 -5.76 9.49
N ARG A 26 -17.25 -6.97 10.01
CA ARG A 26 -17.90 -8.05 9.24
C ARG A 26 -19.33 -7.74 8.83
N GLU A 27 -20.01 -6.90 9.60
CA GLU A 27 -21.36 -6.43 9.28
C GLU A 27 -21.39 -5.37 8.15
N LYS A 28 -20.25 -4.75 7.83
CA LYS A 28 -20.20 -3.72 6.79
C LYS A 28 -20.13 -4.34 5.39
N SER A 29 -20.88 -3.77 4.45
CA SER A 29 -20.93 -4.22 3.06
C SER A 29 -19.65 -3.93 2.26
N ASP A 30 -18.84 -2.97 2.72
CA ASP A 30 -17.57 -2.59 2.10
C ASP A 30 -16.38 -3.39 2.65
N HIS A 31 -16.61 -4.37 3.53
CA HIS A 31 -15.57 -5.20 4.11
C HIS A 31 -15.90 -6.68 3.88
N ILE A 32 -14.94 -7.43 3.35
CA ILE A 32 -15.05 -8.87 3.14
C ILE A 32 -13.99 -9.54 4.01
N ALA A 33 -14.43 -10.33 4.99
CA ALA A 33 -13.52 -11.05 5.88
C ALA A 33 -12.71 -12.09 5.09
N LEU A 34 -11.39 -12.09 5.26
CA LEU A 34 -10.49 -13.07 4.65
C LEU A 34 -10.21 -14.24 5.63
N PRO A 35 -9.69 -15.38 5.14
CA PRO A 35 -9.26 -16.47 6.00
C PRO A 35 -8.25 -15.96 7.04
N GLY A 36 -8.39 -16.40 8.30
CA GLY A 36 -7.40 -16.10 9.32
C GLY A 36 -6.02 -16.65 8.96
N ILE A 37 -4.96 -16.08 9.54
CA ILE A 37 -3.57 -16.47 9.25
C ILE A 37 -3.18 -17.90 9.70
N THR A 38 -4.07 -18.56 10.44
CA THR A 38 -3.94 -19.97 10.81
C THR A 38 -4.47 -20.92 9.74
N LEU A 39 -5.10 -20.43 8.67
CA LEU A 39 -5.51 -21.22 7.52
C LEU A 39 -4.53 -20.96 6.38
N ALA A 40 -4.05 -22.04 5.75
CA ALA A 40 -3.23 -21.97 4.55
C ALA A 40 -4.08 -22.08 3.30
N MET A 41 -3.64 -21.44 2.22
CA MET A 41 -4.22 -21.70 0.91
C MET A 41 -3.88 -23.12 0.47
N TRP A 42 -4.82 -23.80 -0.17
CA TRP A 42 -4.63 -25.13 -0.72
C TRP A 42 -3.46 -25.11 -1.71
N SER A 43 -2.45 -25.96 -1.47
CA SER A 43 -1.15 -25.83 -2.13
C SER A 43 -1.19 -25.74 -3.66
N PRO A 44 -2.03 -26.49 -4.40
CA PRO A 44 -2.13 -26.37 -5.86
C PRO A 44 -2.69 -25.04 -6.37
N SER A 45 -3.33 -24.23 -5.52
CA SER A 45 -3.85 -22.92 -5.90
C SER A 45 -2.82 -21.80 -5.70
N VAL A 46 -1.71 -22.05 -5.00
CA VAL A 46 -0.74 -21.00 -4.67
C VAL A 46 0.24 -20.77 -5.81
N HIS A 47 0.28 -19.53 -6.30
CA HIS A 47 1.18 -19.09 -7.35
C HIS A 47 1.74 -17.72 -6.98
N PHE A 48 3.06 -17.54 -7.05
CA PHE A 48 3.72 -16.27 -6.78
C PHE A 48 4.54 -15.82 -7.99
N SER A 49 4.45 -14.55 -8.33
CA SER A 49 5.15 -13.91 -9.47
C SER A 49 6.18 -12.87 -9.05
N ASP A 50 6.34 -12.60 -7.76
CA ASP A 50 7.22 -11.53 -7.29
C ASP A 50 8.72 -11.89 -7.45
N ASP A 51 9.49 -10.95 -7.97
CA ASP A 51 10.95 -10.99 -7.97
C ASP A 51 11.48 -10.61 -6.59
N LEU A 52 11.95 -11.61 -5.84
CA LEU A 52 12.51 -11.47 -4.49
C LEU A 52 14.05 -11.40 -4.48
N SER A 53 14.67 -11.06 -5.62
CA SER A 53 16.13 -11.00 -5.75
C SER A 53 16.79 -9.92 -4.89
N ASP A 54 16.06 -8.84 -4.55
CA ASP A 54 16.58 -7.76 -3.72
C ASP A 54 16.64 -8.17 -2.24
N ARG A 55 17.81 -8.65 -1.82
CA ARG A 55 18.07 -9.11 -0.45
C ARG A 55 17.98 -8.00 0.61
N SER A 56 18.05 -6.73 0.20
CA SER A 56 17.88 -5.61 1.13
C SER A 56 16.42 -5.42 1.55
N MET A 57 15.48 -5.85 0.71
CA MET A 57 14.04 -5.78 0.99
C MET A 57 13.44 -7.13 1.37
N PHE A 58 13.98 -8.23 0.84
CA PHE A 58 13.48 -9.59 1.05
C PHE A 58 14.61 -10.51 1.51
N ASN A 59 14.60 -10.88 2.79
CA ASN A 59 15.55 -11.82 3.36
C ASN A 59 14.86 -12.74 4.38
N ASP A 60 15.60 -13.65 5.01
CA ASP A 60 15.01 -14.60 5.97
C ASP A 60 14.58 -13.99 7.30
N ARG A 61 14.94 -12.72 7.54
CA ARG A 61 14.63 -12.00 8.79
C ARG A 61 13.41 -11.10 8.64
N TYR A 62 13.39 -10.31 7.57
CA TYR A 62 12.25 -9.45 7.27
C TYR A 62 11.97 -9.34 5.77
N MET A 63 10.74 -8.92 5.48
CA MET A 63 10.34 -8.42 4.18
C MET A 63 9.71 -7.03 4.27
N GLN A 64 9.89 -6.22 3.24
CA GLN A 64 9.37 -4.85 3.19
C GLN A 64 8.81 -4.54 1.79
N PRO A 65 7.55 -4.08 1.67
CA PRO A 65 6.97 -3.69 0.39
C PRO A 65 7.52 -2.33 -0.07
N ASP A 66 7.66 -2.17 -1.39
CA ASP A 66 8.05 -0.91 -2.05
C ASP A 66 6.87 -0.25 -2.81
N TYR A 67 5.66 -0.74 -2.55
CA TYR A 67 4.43 -0.35 -3.23
C TYR A 67 4.22 1.18 -3.29
N TRP A 68 4.40 1.85 -2.16
CA TRP A 68 4.04 3.25 -2.02
C TRP A 68 4.97 4.18 -2.83
N HIS A 69 6.26 3.86 -2.93
CA HIS A 69 7.19 4.61 -3.77
C HIS A 69 6.82 4.54 -5.26
N GLY A 70 6.35 3.37 -5.74
CA GLY A 70 5.86 3.23 -7.11
C GLY A 70 4.60 4.06 -7.37
N ARG A 71 3.62 4.02 -6.45
CA ARG A 71 2.40 4.84 -6.58
C ARG A 71 2.70 6.33 -6.57
N CYS A 72 3.61 6.75 -5.73
CA CYS A 72 3.97 8.16 -5.64
C CYS A 72 4.69 8.63 -6.90
N SER A 73 5.56 7.81 -7.47
CA SER A 73 6.18 8.11 -8.77
C SER A 73 5.12 8.29 -9.88
N LEU A 74 4.10 7.42 -9.94
CA LEU A 74 2.98 7.58 -10.87
C LEU A 74 2.24 8.91 -10.67
N VAL A 75 1.94 9.28 -9.43
CA VAL A 75 1.28 10.55 -9.12
C VAL A 75 2.16 11.74 -9.51
N LEU A 76 3.46 11.68 -9.27
CA LEU A 76 4.41 12.72 -9.67
C LEU A 76 4.42 12.91 -11.19
N TYR A 77 4.35 11.82 -11.97
CA TYR A 77 4.22 11.92 -13.43
C TYR A 77 2.94 12.63 -13.84
N LEU A 78 1.80 12.28 -13.24
CA LEU A 78 0.52 12.93 -13.53
C LEU A 78 0.54 14.41 -13.16
N CYS A 79 1.14 14.76 -12.03
CA CYS A 79 1.30 16.15 -11.61
C CYS A 79 2.18 16.94 -12.58
N ALA A 80 3.32 16.38 -13.00
CA ALA A 80 4.23 17.02 -13.95
C ALA A 80 3.56 17.21 -15.32
N LEU A 81 2.82 16.21 -15.81
CA LEU A 81 2.05 16.32 -17.05
C LEU A 81 0.99 17.42 -16.97
N MET A 82 0.23 17.46 -15.87
CA MET A 82 -0.79 18.50 -15.66
C MET A 82 -0.16 19.89 -15.59
N HIS A 83 0.97 20.01 -14.88
CA HIS A 83 1.75 21.24 -14.83
C HIS A 83 2.19 21.70 -16.23
N HIS A 84 2.82 20.82 -17.02
CA HIS A 84 3.25 21.16 -18.38
C HIS A 84 2.09 21.51 -19.30
N PHE A 85 0.95 20.82 -19.16
CA PHE A 85 -0.25 21.12 -19.92
C PHE A 85 -0.80 22.51 -19.60
N VAL A 86 -0.94 22.85 -18.31
CA VAL A 86 -1.38 24.19 -17.87
C VAL A 86 -0.38 25.26 -18.31
N PHE A 87 0.92 24.99 -18.20
CA PHE A 87 1.96 25.90 -18.67
C PHE A 87 1.85 26.16 -20.18
N ALA A 88 1.64 25.12 -20.98
CA ALA A 88 1.44 25.24 -22.42
C ALA A 88 0.19 26.07 -22.77
N LEU A 89 -0.91 25.91 -22.03
CA LEU A 89 -2.12 26.73 -22.20
C LEU A 89 -1.84 28.20 -21.89
N VAL A 90 -1.08 28.49 -20.83
CA VAL A 90 -0.69 29.87 -20.48
C VAL A 90 0.17 30.47 -21.59
N VAL A 91 1.20 29.75 -22.05
CA VAL A 91 2.08 30.16 -23.16
C VAL A 91 1.27 30.39 -24.43
N HIS A 92 0.36 29.48 -24.79
CA HIS A 92 -0.54 29.65 -25.92
C HIS A 92 -1.41 30.91 -25.78
N GLY A 93 -1.95 31.16 -24.58
CA GLY A 93 -2.72 32.36 -24.26
C GLY A 93 -1.96 33.67 -24.47
N LEU A 94 -0.62 33.66 -24.38
CA LEU A 94 0.21 34.84 -24.66
C LEU A 94 0.15 35.30 -26.11
N PHE A 95 -0.27 34.43 -27.05
CA PHE A 95 -0.44 34.77 -28.46
C PHE A 95 -1.84 35.33 -28.80
N GLY A 96 -2.70 35.52 -27.80
CA GLY A 96 -4.05 36.04 -28.01
C GLY A 96 -4.08 37.52 -28.41
N ASP A 97 -5.12 37.91 -29.17
CA ASP A 97 -5.33 39.29 -29.63
C ASP A 97 -5.38 40.30 -28.48
N SER A 98 -5.95 39.92 -27.34
CA SER A 98 -6.04 40.77 -26.15
C SER A 98 -4.65 41.06 -25.56
N VAL A 99 -3.76 40.07 -25.51
CA VAL A 99 -2.39 40.22 -25.02
C VAL A 99 -1.59 41.09 -25.97
N THR A 100 -1.69 40.82 -27.27
CA THR A 100 -1.01 41.61 -28.32
C THR A 100 -1.43 43.08 -28.28
N LYS A 101 -2.72 43.37 -28.12
CA LYS A 101 -3.25 44.74 -27.98
C LYS A 101 -2.73 45.46 -26.74
N ASN A 102 -2.68 44.77 -25.60
CA ASN A 102 -2.17 45.35 -24.35
C ASN A 102 -0.65 45.56 -24.37
N ILE A 103 0.11 44.69 -25.04
CA ILE A 103 1.55 44.90 -25.26
C ILE A 103 1.78 46.11 -26.19
N ALA A 104 1.03 46.19 -27.29
CA ALA A 104 1.12 47.32 -28.23
C ALA A 104 0.77 48.67 -27.59
N SER A 105 -0.10 48.68 -26.56
CA SER A 105 -0.44 49.88 -25.79
C SER A 105 0.52 50.16 -24.62
N GLY A 106 1.57 49.36 -24.45
CA GLY A 106 2.55 49.48 -23.37
C GLY A 106 2.05 49.00 -22.00
N ASN A 107 0.87 48.38 -21.93
CA ASN A 107 0.29 47.88 -20.69
C ASN A 107 0.62 46.39 -20.46
N TYR A 108 1.90 46.12 -20.21
CA TYR A 108 2.42 44.77 -19.94
C TYR A 108 1.75 44.10 -18.73
N PHE A 109 1.36 44.88 -17.72
CA PHE A 109 0.70 44.34 -16.53
C PHE A 109 -0.63 43.69 -16.89
N LEU A 110 -1.52 44.39 -17.60
CA LEU A 110 -2.79 43.82 -18.04
C LEU A 110 -2.61 42.71 -19.08
N ALA A 111 -1.53 42.74 -19.87
CA ALA A 111 -1.22 41.69 -20.83
C ALA A 111 -0.91 40.34 -20.15
N PHE A 112 -0.18 40.34 -19.04
CA PHE A 112 0.30 39.11 -18.39
C PHE A 112 -0.49 38.70 -17.14
N LEU A 113 -1.17 39.64 -16.46
CA LEU A 113 -1.86 39.38 -15.19
C LEU A 113 -2.86 38.21 -15.26
N PRO A 114 -3.73 38.08 -16.29
CA PRO A 114 -4.69 36.98 -16.33
C PRO A 114 -4.02 35.60 -16.42
N GLY A 115 -2.98 35.49 -17.26
CA GLY A 115 -2.21 34.25 -17.41
C GLY A 115 -1.44 33.91 -16.13
N ALA A 116 -0.87 34.91 -15.46
CA ALA A 116 -0.19 34.73 -14.19
C ALA A 116 -1.15 34.28 -13.07
N LEU A 117 -2.32 34.90 -12.94
CA LEU A 117 -3.33 34.53 -11.94
C LEU A 117 -3.85 33.10 -12.18
N PHE A 118 -4.15 32.77 -13.44
CA PHE A 118 -4.54 31.42 -13.82
C PHE A 118 -3.45 30.41 -13.45
N TYR A 119 -2.20 30.67 -13.83
CA TYR A 119 -1.08 29.79 -13.51
C TYR A 119 -0.87 29.60 -12.02
N ILE A 120 -0.88 30.68 -11.23
CA ILE A 120 -0.71 30.64 -9.77
C ILE A 120 -1.82 29.82 -9.11
N PHE A 121 -3.08 30.01 -9.54
CA PHE A 121 -4.21 29.26 -9.01
C PHE A 121 -4.03 27.74 -9.23
N PHE A 122 -3.67 27.34 -10.45
CA PHE A 122 -3.42 25.93 -10.77
C PHE A 122 -2.19 25.38 -10.04
N LEU A 123 -1.13 26.19 -9.90
CA LEU A 123 0.08 25.80 -9.17
C LEU A 123 -0.23 25.56 -7.69
N ALA A 124 -1.08 26.39 -7.08
CA ALA A 124 -1.50 26.20 -5.69
C ALA A 124 -2.33 24.91 -5.52
N LEU A 125 -3.27 24.64 -6.43
CA LEU A 125 -4.07 23.41 -6.41
C LEU A 125 -3.19 22.17 -6.58
N LEU A 126 -2.29 22.20 -7.57
CA LEU A 126 -1.37 21.11 -7.85
C LEU A 126 -0.37 20.92 -6.70
N GLY A 127 0.13 22.01 -6.12
CA GLY A 127 1.02 21.98 -4.96
C GLY A 127 0.34 21.37 -3.74
N TYR A 128 -0.94 21.68 -3.49
CA TYR A 128 -1.71 21.05 -2.43
C TYR A 128 -1.91 19.55 -2.66
N PHE A 129 -2.28 19.15 -3.88
CA PHE A 129 -2.42 17.75 -4.25
C PHE A 129 -1.10 16.99 -4.14
N PHE A 130 -0.01 17.58 -4.65
CA PHE A 130 1.35 17.06 -4.50
C PHE A 130 1.71 16.88 -3.03
N TRP A 131 1.43 17.86 -2.18
CA TRP A 131 1.73 17.78 -0.75
C TRP A 131 1.01 16.62 -0.07
N PHE A 132 -0.28 16.45 -0.36
CA PHE A 132 -1.05 15.31 0.15
C PHE A 132 -0.45 13.96 -0.29
N CYS A 133 -0.11 13.84 -1.58
CA CYS A 133 0.50 12.62 -2.12
C CYS A 133 1.96 12.42 -1.65
N PHE A 134 2.68 13.51 -1.36
CA PHE A 134 4.03 13.49 -0.81
C PHE A 134 4.03 12.96 0.63
N ILE A 135 3.08 13.39 1.47
CA ILE A 135 2.88 12.81 2.82
C ILE A 135 2.64 11.31 2.71
N GLY A 136 1.85 10.90 1.71
CA GLY A 136 1.79 9.52 1.28
C GLY A 136 3.19 8.98 1.05
N ALA A 137 3.90 9.44 0.01
CA ALA A 137 5.19 8.92 -0.45
C ALA A 137 6.26 8.70 0.62
N ILE A 138 6.29 9.55 1.65
CA ILE A 138 7.27 9.46 2.74
C ILE A 138 6.80 8.58 3.90
N SER A 139 5.56 8.09 3.86
CA SER A 139 5.04 7.14 4.84
C SER A 139 5.83 5.84 4.75
N SER A 140 6.32 5.38 5.90
CA SER A 140 7.12 4.18 5.98
C SER A 140 6.25 2.97 5.66
N PRO A 141 6.60 2.14 4.65
CA PRO A 141 5.87 0.91 4.40
C PRO A 141 6.03 -0.03 5.60
N PRO A 142 5.06 -0.90 5.90
CA PRO A 142 5.20 -1.84 7.00
C PRO A 142 6.37 -2.80 6.75
N ARG A 143 7.13 -3.15 7.79
CA ARG A 143 8.19 -4.17 7.71
C ARG A 143 7.74 -5.41 8.49
N PHE A 144 7.66 -6.55 7.82
CA PHE A 144 7.26 -7.81 8.42
C PHE A 144 8.51 -8.53 8.92
N ASN A 145 8.71 -8.57 10.24
CA ASN A 145 9.83 -9.25 10.88
C ASN A 145 9.40 -10.67 11.27
N ARG A 146 9.90 -11.64 10.52
CA ARG A 146 9.60 -13.06 10.73
C ARG A 146 10.21 -13.57 12.03
N GLN A 147 11.43 -13.18 12.36
CA GLN A 147 12.12 -13.75 13.52
C GLN A 147 11.41 -13.38 14.82
N ALA A 148 10.93 -12.14 14.91
CA ALA A 148 10.19 -11.65 16.07
C ALA A 148 8.66 -11.90 15.98
N GLN A 149 8.15 -12.36 14.82
CA GLN A 149 6.71 -12.49 14.54
C GLN A 149 5.93 -11.19 14.75
N ILE A 150 6.50 -10.07 14.30
CA ILE A 150 5.92 -8.73 14.44
C ILE A 150 5.91 -7.98 13.10
N VAL A 151 5.02 -7.01 13.00
CA VAL A 151 4.95 -6.03 11.91
C VAL A 151 5.34 -4.68 12.48
N HIS A 152 6.44 -4.12 11.98
CA HIS A 152 6.90 -2.79 12.34
C HIS A 152 6.25 -1.74 11.44
N MET A 153 5.87 -0.63 12.04
CA MET A 153 5.39 0.54 11.31
C MET A 153 5.67 1.83 12.08
N VAL A 154 5.51 2.96 11.41
CA VAL A 154 5.65 4.27 12.04
C VAL A 154 4.26 4.79 12.43
N GLY A 155 4.10 5.15 13.70
CA GLY A 155 2.89 5.72 14.29
C GLY A 155 2.71 7.20 13.96
N VAL A 156 1.60 7.76 14.44
CA VAL A 156 1.17 9.15 14.12
C VAL A 156 2.19 10.20 14.59
N GLY A 157 2.87 9.96 15.72
CA GLY A 157 3.90 10.84 16.28
C GLY A 157 5.31 10.56 15.74
N GLY A 158 5.46 9.62 14.80
CA GLY A 158 6.77 9.18 14.30
C GLY A 158 7.44 8.09 15.15
N GLU A 159 6.74 7.60 16.18
CA GLU A 159 7.19 6.47 16.99
C GLU A 159 7.12 5.14 16.21
N VAL A 160 7.92 4.16 16.62
CA VAL A 160 7.83 2.80 16.06
C VAL A 160 6.73 2.05 16.79
N LEU A 161 5.83 1.45 16.02
CA LEU A 161 4.79 0.54 16.51
C LEU A 161 5.16 -0.89 16.14
N ASN A 162 5.13 -1.76 17.14
CA ASN A 162 5.40 -3.19 17.00
C ASN A 162 4.07 -3.94 17.16
N LEU A 163 3.55 -4.49 16.07
CA LEU A 163 2.27 -5.20 16.05
C LEU A 163 2.51 -6.70 16.00
N ASN A 164 1.91 -7.47 16.91
CA ASN A 164 2.06 -8.92 16.90
C ASN A 164 1.35 -9.52 15.69
N TRP A 165 2.08 -10.31 14.90
CA TRP A 165 1.51 -10.99 13.73
C TRP A 165 0.32 -11.89 14.09
N ARG A 166 0.36 -12.50 15.28
CA ARG A 166 -0.68 -13.43 15.76
C ARG A 166 -2.05 -12.79 15.94
N ASP A 167 -2.08 -11.48 16.17
CA ASP A 167 -3.32 -10.73 16.46
C ASP A 167 -4.03 -10.26 15.19
N VAL A 168 -3.43 -10.49 14.02
CA VAL A 168 -3.95 -9.96 12.76
C VAL A 168 -5.32 -10.55 12.40
N ARG A 169 -6.19 -9.70 11.87
CA ARG A 169 -7.47 -10.04 11.26
C ARG A 169 -7.49 -9.49 9.83
N PRO A 170 -7.33 -10.33 8.80
CA PRO A 170 -7.25 -9.85 7.43
C PRO A 170 -8.64 -9.64 6.83
N PHE A 171 -8.77 -8.57 6.05
CA PHE A 171 -9.99 -8.21 5.33
C PHE A 171 -9.64 -7.64 3.95
N THR A 172 -10.59 -7.75 3.03
CA THR A 172 -10.60 -6.93 1.82
C THR A 172 -11.57 -5.78 2.04
N GLU A 173 -11.06 -4.55 1.95
CA GLU A 173 -11.86 -3.33 1.92
C GLU A 173 -12.19 -2.99 0.46
N THR A 174 -13.47 -3.01 0.10
CA THR A 174 -13.93 -2.60 -1.23
C THR A 174 -14.14 -1.10 -1.23
N GLY A 175 -13.34 -0.39 -2.03
CA GLY A 175 -13.45 1.06 -2.13
C GLY A 175 -14.78 1.46 -2.78
N GLN A 176 -15.43 2.50 -2.26
CA GLN A 176 -16.56 3.18 -2.92
C GLN A 176 -16.11 4.03 -4.14
N SER A 177 -14.90 3.80 -4.67
CA SER A 177 -14.37 4.57 -5.78
C SER A 177 -14.94 4.07 -7.12
N LEU A 178 -15.03 4.98 -8.10
CA LEU A 178 -15.48 4.70 -9.47
C LEU A 178 -14.69 3.59 -10.18
N SER A 179 -13.54 3.16 -9.64
CA SER A 179 -12.67 2.12 -10.20
C SER A 179 -12.76 0.77 -9.49
N GLY A 180 -13.55 0.62 -8.41
CA GLY A 180 -13.70 -0.65 -7.69
C GLY A 180 -12.37 -1.24 -7.20
N SER A 181 -11.68 -0.58 -6.26
CA SER A 181 -10.44 -1.09 -5.68
C SER A 181 -10.70 -2.11 -4.58
N PHE A 182 -9.99 -3.23 -4.57
CA PHE A 182 -10.03 -4.24 -3.51
C PHE A 182 -8.78 -4.13 -2.65
N ASN A 183 -8.84 -3.48 -1.50
CA ASN A 183 -7.64 -3.24 -0.70
C ASN A 183 -7.45 -4.30 0.39
N LEU A 184 -6.31 -5.01 0.39
CA LEU A 184 -5.94 -5.85 1.52
C LEU A 184 -5.64 -4.99 2.75
N ARG A 185 -6.43 -5.18 3.82
CA ARG A 185 -6.25 -4.54 5.12
C ARG A 185 -5.96 -5.59 6.18
N LEU A 186 -4.89 -5.36 6.92
CA LEU A 186 -4.49 -6.16 8.07
C LEU A 186 -4.88 -5.40 9.34
N TYR A 187 -5.88 -5.89 10.06
CA TYR A 187 -6.36 -5.24 11.29
C TYR A 187 -5.69 -5.83 12.53
N PHE A 188 -5.33 -4.95 13.45
CA PHE A 188 -4.67 -5.27 14.72
C PHE A 188 -5.37 -4.55 15.88
N PRO A 189 -5.21 -5.04 17.13
CA PRO A 189 -5.48 -4.25 18.31
C PRO A 189 -4.70 -2.93 18.26
N HIS A 190 -5.29 -1.85 18.79
CA HIS A 190 -4.62 -0.56 18.80
C HIS A 190 -3.38 -0.59 19.71
N PRO A 191 -2.18 -0.24 19.20
CA PRO A 191 -1.07 0.06 20.07
C PRO A 191 -1.30 1.41 20.76
N ILE A 192 -0.75 1.58 21.96
CA ILE A 192 -0.71 2.87 22.64
C ILE A 192 0.16 3.80 21.80
N GLN A 193 -0.39 4.94 21.39
CA GLN A 193 0.28 5.91 20.53
C GLN A 193 0.44 7.26 21.21
N ILE A 194 1.49 7.98 20.80
CA ILE A 194 1.73 9.35 21.25
C ILE A 194 1.09 10.29 20.24
N PHE A 195 0.00 10.93 20.65
CA PHE A 195 -0.62 11.96 19.84
C PHE A 195 0.02 13.32 20.09
N GLY A 196 0.22 14.09 19.02
CA GLY A 196 0.57 15.50 19.11
C GLY A 196 -0.62 16.37 19.58
N LYS A 197 -0.66 17.63 19.14
CA LYS A 197 -1.77 18.54 19.47
C LYS A 197 -3.02 18.19 18.64
N VAL A 198 -3.78 17.19 19.08
CA VAL A 198 -5.07 16.79 18.50
C VAL A 198 -6.18 16.89 19.53
N SER A 199 -7.44 16.91 19.08
CA SER A 199 -8.59 16.97 19.98
C SER A 199 -8.87 15.60 20.61
N ASN A 200 -9.42 15.59 21.83
CA ASN A 200 -9.86 14.34 22.48
C ASN A 200 -10.92 13.60 21.63
N GLY A 201 -11.75 14.34 20.89
CA GLY A 201 -12.72 13.75 19.96
C GLY A 201 -12.05 12.99 18.81
N PHE A 202 -10.93 13.50 18.29
CA PHE A 202 -10.13 12.79 17.29
C PHE A 202 -9.54 11.50 17.85
N ILE A 203 -8.94 11.55 19.05
CA ILE A 203 -8.35 10.36 19.71
C ILE A 203 -9.43 9.29 19.93
N ARG A 204 -10.62 9.69 20.37
CA ARG A 204 -11.75 8.79 20.59
C ARG A 204 -12.25 8.15 19.29
N ASP A 205 -12.40 8.92 18.22
CA ASP A 205 -12.77 8.37 16.91
C ASP A 205 -11.68 7.43 16.37
N TYR A 206 -10.42 7.79 16.54
CA TYR A 206 -9.27 6.96 16.15
C TYR A 206 -9.28 5.60 16.83
N TYR A 207 -9.42 5.55 18.17
CA TYR A 207 -9.49 4.30 18.92
C TYR A 207 -10.84 3.56 18.83
N SER A 208 -11.87 4.18 18.22
CA SER A 208 -13.18 3.53 18.02
C SER A 208 -13.18 2.47 16.92
N ARG A 209 -12.18 2.51 16.04
CA ARG A 209 -12.00 1.58 14.92
C ARG A 209 -10.82 0.67 15.22
N PRO A 210 -10.72 -0.51 14.59
CA PRO A 210 -9.53 -1.33 14.72
C PRO A 210 -8.38 -0.68 13.93
N PHE A 211 -7.15 -0.86 14.44
CA PHE A 211 -5.97 -0.29 13.82
C PHE A 211 -5.65 -1.07 12.54
N ASN A 212 -5.46 -0.38 11.41
CA ASN A 212 -5.24 -1.04 10.12
C ASN A 212 -3.84 -0.79 9.56
N VAL A 213 -3.33 -1.81 8.88
CA VAL A 213 -2.09 -1.76 8.12
C VAL A 213 -2.39 -2.19 6.69
N ASP A 214 -1.80 -1.46 5.74
CA ASP A 214 -1.91 -1.77 4.33
C ASP A 214 -1.08 -3.03 3.98
N GLY A 215 -1.69 -4.00 3.28
CA GLY A 215 -1.07 -5.26 2.91
C GLY A 215 -0.48 -5.32 1.49
N HIS A 216 -0.52 -4.23 0.71
CA HIS A 216 -0.07 -4.27 -0.69
C HIS A 216 1.46 -4.21 -0.82
N PHE A 217 1.98 -5.07 -1.68
CA PHE A 217 3.37 -5.10 -2.12
C PHE A 217 3.49 -4.66 -3.59
N ASP A 218 2.46 -4.95 -4.40
CA ASP A 218 2.40 -4.65 -5.81
C ASP A 218 1.11 -3.94 -6.21
N SER A 219 1.14 -3.22 -7.34
CA SER A 219 -0.03 -2.55 -7.92
C SER A 219 -1.15 -3.51 -8.31
N GLY A 220 -0.82 -4.76 -8.65
CA GLY A 220 -1.79 -5.80 -8.96
C GLY A 220 -2.56 -6.30 -7.74
N ASP A 221 -2.03 -6.15 -6.52
CA ASP A 221 -2.64 -6.69 -5.31
C ASP A 221 -4.05 -6.11 -5.09
N GLY A 222 -4.25 -4.83 -5.44
CA GLY A 222 -5.52 -4.13 -5.25
C GLY A 222 -6.56 -4.35 -6.34
N ALA A 223 -6.24 -5.13 -7.37
CA ALA A 223 -7.04 -5.25 -8.58
C ALA A 223 -8.27 -6.16 -8.40
N THR A 224 -8.15 -7.20 -7.58
CA THR A 224 -9.23 -8.17 -7.35
C THR A 224 -9.19 -8.72 -5.93
N PHE A 225 -10.32 -9.27 -5.48
CA PHE A 225 -10.36 -10.02 -4.23
C PHE A 225 -9.39 -11.22 -4.21
N TRP A 226 -9.12 -11.85 -5.36
CA TRP A 226 -8.19 -12.99 -5.48
C TRP A 226 -6.74 -12.58 -5.23
N ALA A 227 -6.35 -11.43 -5.78
CA ALA A 227 -5.03 -10.88 -5.56
C ALA A 227 -4.78 -10.61 -4.06
N ASN A 228 -5.81 -10.21 -3.31
CA ASN A 228 -5.70 -10.09 -1.84
C ASN A 228 -5.52 -11.45 -1.14
N LEU A 229 -6.15 -12.53 -1.61
CA LEU A 229 -5.92 -13.88 -1.06
C LEU A 229 -4.49 -14.36 -1.35
N ASP A 230 -4.01 -14.16 -2.57
CA ASP A 230 -2.64 -14.53 -2.97
C ASP A 230 -1.62 -13.74 -2.15
N ARG A 231 -1.83 -12.42 -1.97
CA ARG A 231 -0.98 -11.57 -1.16
C ARG A 231 -1.01 -11.95 0.32
N LEU A 232 -2.19 -12.28 0.86
CA LEU A 232 -2.31 -12.76 2.24
C LEU A 232 -1.55 -14.08 2.42
N GLU A 233 -1.68 -15.02 1.48
CA GLU A 233 -0.94 -16.29 1.51
C GLU A 233 0.58 -16.06 1.41
N PHE A 234 1.01 -15.11 0.57
CA PHE A 234 2.40 -14.71 0.45
C PHE A 234 2.96 -14.24 1.79
N ILE A 235 2.27 -13.29 2.46
CA ILE A 235 2.71 -12.76 3.75
C ILE A 235 2.71 -13.87 4.81
N ARG A 236 1.64 -14.66 4.87
CA ARG A 236 1.47 -15.76 5.85
C ARG A 236 2.54 -16.84 5.69
N ARG A 237 2.80 -17.30 4.46
CA ARG A 237 3.86 -18.29 4.17
C ARG A 237 5.24 -17.77 4.51
N TYR A 238 5.51 -16.50 4.23
CA TYR A 238 6.75 -15.88 4.63
C TYR A 238 6.92 -15.90 6.15
N MET A 239 5.92 -15.40 6.89
CA MET A 239 5.97 -15.35 8.35
C MET A 239 6.07 -16.74 9.00
N GLU A 240 5.48 -17.77 8.39
CA GLU A 240 5.57 -19.14 8.89
C GLU A 240 6.89 -19.84 8.50
N HIS A 241 7.23 -19.86 7.20
CA HIS A 241 8.25 -20.74 6.63
C HIS A 241 9.51 -20.02 6.13
N GLY A 242 9.44 -18.71 5.88
CA GLY A 242 10.57 -17.89 5.44
C GLY A 242 10.61 -17.66 3.93
N LEU A 243 11.72 -17.08 3.46
CA LEU A 243 11.86 -16.59 2.08
C LEU A 243 11.79 -17.71 1.04
N GLU A 244 12.27 -18.91 1.38
CA GLU A 244 12.25 -20.06 0.47
C GLU A 244 10.82 -20.51 0.12
N ALA A 245 9.84 -20.29 1.01
CA ALA A 245 8.46 -20.73 0.80
C ALA A 245 7.62 -19.80 -0.09
N ILE A 246 8.14 -18.61 -0.39
CA ILE A 246 7.48 -17.59 -1.22
C ILE A 246 8.21 -17.35 -2.54
N GLN A 247 9.13 -18.26 -2.91
CA GLN A 247 9.82 -18.16 -4.20
C GLN A 247 8.82 -18.16 -5.35
N PRO A 248 9.09 -17.38 -6.42
CA PRO A 248 8.22 -17.36 -7.57
C PRO A 248 8.18 -18.74 -8.24
N ASP A 249 7.03 -19.06 -8.84
CA ASP A 249 6.83 -20.33 -9.55
C ASP A 249 7.87 -20.48 -10.68
N ASP A 250 8.49 -21.65 -10.77
CA ASP A 250 9.48 -21.98 -11.80
C ASP A 250 8.91 -21.83 -13.21
N HIS A 251 7.63 -22.13 -13.43
CA HIS A 251 6.97 -21.89 -14.71
C HIS A 251 6.95 -20.39 -15.02
N LEU A 252 6.50 -19.57 -14.07
CA LEU A 252 6.45 -18.11 -14.24
C LEU A 252 7.85 -17.54 -14.47
N ARG A 253 8.86 -18.05 -13.76
CA ARG A 253 10.27 -17.67 -13.95
C ARG A 253 10.76 -17.99 -15.36
N ARG A 254 10.50 -19.21 -15.87
CA ARG A 254 10.95 -19.64 -17.22
C ARG A 254 10.33 -18.81 -18.34
N PHE A 255 9.09 -18.37 -18.17
CA PHE A 255 8.39 -17.52 -19.15
C PHE A 255 8.67 -16.02 -18.97
N GLY A 256 9.52 -15.63 -18.00
CA GLY A 256 9.84 -14.22 -17.75
C GLY A 256 8.66 -13.43 -17.18
N HIS A 257 7.75 -14.09 -16.47
CA HIS A 257 6.60 -13.48 -15.81
C HIS A 257 6.89 -12.99 -14.39
N VAL A 258 8.14 -13.10 -13.95
CA VAL A 258 8.57 -12.65 -12.63
C VAL A 258 8.91 -11.16 -12.71
N HIS A 259 8.30 -10.35 -11.86
CA HIS A 259 8.49 -8.90 -11.85
C HIS A 259 8.74 -8.39 -10.44
N LYS A 260 9.49 -7.29 -10.33
CA LYS A 260 9.70 -6.65 -9.03
C LYS A 260 8.36 -6.11 -8.53
N PRO A 261 7.95 -6.42 -7.28
CA PRO A 261 6.74 -5.86 -6.71
C PRO A 261 6.89 -4.34 -6.63
N SER A 262 5.94 -3.59 -7.20
CA SER A 262 6.02 -2.13 -7.25
C SER A 262 4.64 -1.49 -7.34
N GLY A 263 4.54 -0.20 -7.04
CA GLY A 263 3.31 0.56 -7.28
C GLY A 263 3.00 0.84 -8.76
N PHE A 264 3.80 0.33 -9.71
CA PHE A 264 3.54 0.44 -11.14
C PHE A 264 2.88 -0.83 -11.69
N PRO A 265 1.90 -0.68 -12.60
CA PRO A 265 1.36 -1.83 -13.32
C PRO A 265 2.48 -2.61 -14.00
N ALA A 266 2.51 -3.92 -13.77
CA ALA A 266 3.41 -4.81 -14.49
C ALA A 266 3.10 -4.75 -15.99
N SER A 267 4.14 -4.86 -16.82
CA SER A 267 3.96 -4.91 -18.28
C SER A 267 3.16 -6.15 -18.66
N THR A 268 2.09 -5.96 -19.43
CA THR A 268 1.29 -7.04 -20.03
C THR A 268 2.18 -8.00 -20.82
N HIS A 269 2.12 -9.30 -20.51
CA HIS A 269 3.03 -10.27 -21.10
C HIS A 269 2.78 -10.51 -22.60
N ASN A 270 1.51 -10.59 -23.00
CA ASN A 270 1.10 -10.75 -24.39
C ASN A 270 0.28 -9.52 -24.79
N PRO A 271 0.96 -8.37 -24.97
CA PRO A 271 0.25 -7.16 -25.33
C PRO A 271 -0.46 -7.40 -26.66
N ASP A 272 -1.72 -6.99 -26.74
CA ASP A 272 -2.36 -6.95 -28.04
C ASP A 272 -1.62 -5.96 -28.95
N TRP A 273 -1.93 -5.99 -30.25
CA TRP A 273 -1.29 -5.11 -31.21
C TRP A 273 -1.47 -3.62 -30.84
N TRP A 274 -2.58 -3.29 -30.16
CA TRP A 274 -2.85 -1.93 -29.69
C TRP A 274 -1.89 -1.50 -28.58
N ASP A 275 -1.73 -2.30 -27.53
CA ASP A 275 -0.79 -2.01 -26.44
C ASP A 275 0.65 -1.95 -26.96
N LEU A 276 1.04 -2.85 -27.86
CA LEU A 276 2.40 -2.90 -28.39
C LEU A 276 2.75 -1.68 -29.26
N TYR A 277 1.87 -1.30 -30.19
CA TYR A 277 2.17 -0.27 -31.21
C TYR A 277 1.61 1.12 -30.90
N VAL A 278 0.63 1.23 -30.00
CA VAL A 278 -0.03 2.51 -29.66
C VAL A 278 0.14 2.83 -28.18
N GLY A 279 -0.31 1.93 -27.30
CA GLY A 279 -0.33 2.14 -25.85
C GLY A 279 1.05 2.43 -25.27
N ARG A 280 1.99 1.48 -25.40
CA ARG A 280 3.35 1.59 -24.84
C ARG A 280 4.14 2.77 -25.40
N PRO A 281 4.18 3.02 -26.72
CA PRO A 281 4.86 4.20 -27.25
C PRO A 281 4.27 5.51 -26.72
N PHE A 282 2.94 5.58 -26.59
CA PHE A 282 2.26 6.75 -26.04
C PHE A 282 2.57 6.98 -24.56
N VAL A 283 2.51 5.93 -23.72
CA VAL A 283 2.89 6.01 -22.31
C VAL A 283 4.37 6.41 -22.16
N ARG A 284 5.26 5.89 -23.03
CA ARG A 284 6.67 6.28 -23.03
C ARG A 284 6.86 7.75 -23.41
N LEU A 285 6.11 8.26 -24.38
CA LEU A 285 6.09 9.68 -24.72
C LEU A 285 5.63 10.52 -23.53
N LEU A 286 4.52 10.13 -22.88
CA LEU A 286 4.02 10.80 -21.68
C LEU A 286 5.06 10.81 -20.56
N TYR A 287 5.75 9.69 -20.32
CA TYR A 287 6.84 9.61 -19.34
C TYR A 287 7.94 10.66 -19.62
N TRP A 288 8.37 10.83 -20.87
CA TRP A 288 9.35 11.85 -21.22
C TRP A 288 8.79 13.27 -21.08
N CYS A 289 7.54 13.50 -21.51
CA CYS A 289 6.83 14.77 -21.33
C CYS A 289 6.64 15.12 -19.85
N ALA A 290 6.55 14.13 -18.97
CA ALA A 290 6.44 14.28 -17.53
C ALA A 290 7.79 14.55 -16.85
N THR A 291 8.88 14.76 -17.60
CA THR A 291 10.26 14.79 -17.09
C THR A 291 10.63 13.54 -16.28
N GLY A 292 10.14 12.38 -16.74
CA GLY A 292 10.24 11.08 -16.06
C GLY A 292 11.59 10.76 -15.42
N PRO A 293 12.71 10.87 -16.15
CA PRO A 293 14.03 10.55 -15.59
C PRO A 293 14.45 11.40 -14.38
N LEU A 294 14.00 12.66 -14.31
CA LEU A 294 14.30 13.54 -13.17
C LEU A 294 13.50 13.12 -11.94
N ILE A 295 12.24 12.73 -12.14
CA ILE A 295 11.38 12.22 -11.06
C ILE A 295 11.94 10.89 -10.56
N ASP A 296 12.28 9.94 -11.44
CA ASP A 296 12.89 8.66 -11.05
C ASP A 296 14.18 8.86 -10.25
N TRP A 297 15.06 9.75 -10.70
CA TRP A 297 16.28 10.10 -9.97
C TRP A 297 15.98 10.65 -8.58
N TRP A 298 15.03 11.58 -8.48
CA TRP A 298 14.65 12.19 -7.20
C TRP A 298 14.02 11.17 -6.25
N VAL A 299 13.10 10.32 -6.72
CA VAL A 299 12.47 9.27 -5.91
C VAL A 299 13.51 8.26 -5.45
N THR A 300 14.39 7.80 -6.34
CA THR A 300 15.47 6.87 -6.00
C THR A 300 16.40 7.45 -4.95
N ARG A 301 16.75 8.74 -5.08
CA ARG A 301 17.55 9.44 -4.08
C ARG A 301 16.85 9.50 -2.72
N LYS A 302 15.55 9.83 -2.70
CA LYS A 302 14.78 9.90 -1.45
C LYS A 302 14.62 8.55 -0.78
N ARG A 303 14.41 7.49 -1.57
CA ARG A 303 14.43 6.12 -1.07
C ARG A 303 15.78 5.75 -0.46
N ALA A 304 16.89 6.14 -1.07
CA ALA A 304 18.23 5.86 -0.54
C ALA A 304 18.56 6.62 0.76
N GLU A 305 17.96 7.80 0.96
CA GLU A 305 18.08 8.60 2.19
C GLU A 305 17.24 8.02 3.34
N TYR A 306 16.20 7.23 3.03
CA TYR A 306 15.34 6.63 4.05
C TYR A 306 16.07 5.55 4.85
N ARG A 307 15.96 5.63 6.18
CA ARG A 307 16.44 4.63 7.13
C ARG A 307 15.34 4.41 8.17
N TRP A 308 15.12 3.15 8.54
CA TRP A 308 14.33 2.89 9.73
C TRP A 308 15.06 3.39 10.97
N PRO A 309 14.32 3.73 12.05
CA PRO A 309 14.91 4.00 13.35
C PRO A 309 15.81 2.85 13.79
N GLU A 310 16.88 3.18 14.52
CA GLU A 310 17.90 2.21 14.95
C GLU A 310 17.32 1.02 15.73
N GLU A 311 16.23 1.23 16.47
CA GLU A 311 15.51 0.19 17.19
C GLU A 311 15.01 -0.92 16.24
N VAL A 312 14.36 -0.56 15.14
CA VAL A 312 13.85 -1.52 14.15
C VAL A 312 15.00 -2.22 13.43
N GLU A 313 16.05 -1.48 13.07
CA GLU A 313 17.22 -2.08 12.43
C GLU A 313 17.94 -3.05 13.38
N ARG A 314 17.98 -2.76 14.69
CA ARG A 314 18.52 -3.68 15.70
C ARG A 314 17.66 -4.93 15.85
N LEU A 315 16.33 -4.81 15.85
CA LEU A 315 15.40 -5.96 15.92
C LEU A 315 15.42 -6.82 14.64
N CYS A 316 15.88 -6.24 13.53
CA CYS A 316 16.02 -6.91 12.24
C CYS A 316 17.46 -7.41 11.96
N ALA A 317 18.39 -7.21 12.91
CA ALA A 317 19.77 -7.64 12.81
C ALA A 317 19.91 -9.16 12.99
N PRO A 318 20.98 -9.80 12.44
CA PRO A 318 21.20 -11.23 12.61
C PRO A 318 21.33 -11.69 14.07
N ASP A 319 21.83 -10.81 14.94
CA ASP A 319 22.11 -11.01 16.36
C ASP A 319 21.12 -10.25 17.26
N ALA A 320 19.93 -9.94 16.73
CA ALA A 320 18.88 -9.25 17.47
C ALA A 320 18.52 -10.02 18.76
N ASP A 321 18.45 -9.29 19.87
CA ASP A 321 17.84 -9.80 21.09
C ASP A 321 16.32 -9.74 20.94
N LEU A 322 15.70 -10.92 20.87
CA LEU A 322 14.26 -11.10 20.70
C LEU A 322 13.60 -11.70 21.95
N SER A 323 14.28 -11.66 23.09
CA SER A 323 13.80 -12.28 24.34
C SER A 323 12.47 -11.72 24.85
N GLU A 324 12.14 -10.48 24.49
CA GLU A 324 10.88 -9.82 24.85
C GLU A 324 9.70 -10.22 23.95
N PHE A 325 9.96 -10.89 22.82
CA PHE A 325 8.93 -11.23 21.83
C PHE A 325 8.62 -12.73 21.80
N ASP A 326 7.37 -13.06 21.52
CA ASP A 326 7.00 -14.42 21.18
C ASP A 326 7.40 -14.74 19.73
N THR A 327 8.60 -15.29 19.60
CA THR A 327 9.20 -15.65 18.31
C THR A 327 8.57 -16.89 17.65
N THR A 328 7.59 -17.54 18.30
CA THR A 328 7.04 -18.80 17.77
C THR A 328 6.17 -18.56 16.53
N PRO A 329 6.52 -19.13 15.35
CA PRO A 329 5.75 -18.90 14.13
C PRO A 329 4.30 -19.35 14.28
N VAL A 330 3.36 -18.56 13.73
CA VAL A 330 1.95 -18.96 13.65
C VAL A 330 1.83 -20.09 12.64
N LYS A 331 1.64 -21.31 13.14
CA LYS A 331 1.49 -22.48 12.28
C LYS A 331 0.13 -22.52 11.62
N SER A 332 0.13 -22.84 10.34
CA SER A 332 -1.11 -23.13 9.62
C SER A 332 -1.67 -24.50 10.02
N ARG A 333 -3.00 -24.59 9.98
CA ARG A 333 -3.71 -25.86 10.04
C ARG A 333 -3.30 -26.75 8.88
N THR A 334 -3.18 -28.04 9.16
CA THR A 334 -2.79 -29.06 8.18
C THR A 334 -3.97 -29.90 7.69
N ASP A 335 -5.13 -29.73 8.30
CA ASP A 335 -6.37 -30.45 8.03
C ASP A 335 -7.35 -29.66 7.15
N VAL A 336 -7.35 -28.33 7.28
CA VAL A 336 -8.26 -27.41 6.59
C VAL A 336 -7.48 -26.34 5.86
N PHE A 337 -7.84 -26.12 4.59
CA PHE A 337 -7.26 -25.12 3.70
C PHE A 337 -8.36 -24.26 3.12
N TYR A 338 -8.01 -23.08 2.61
CA TYR A 338 -8.92 -22.30 1.77
C TYR A 338 -8.48 -22.35 0.31
N ARG A 339 -9.42 -22.23 -0.62
CA ARG A 339 -9.10 -22.03 -2.04
C ARG A 339 -10.08 -21.07 -2.69
N TYR A 340 -9.66 -20.54 -3.83
CA TYR A 340 -10.52 -19.73 -4.68
C TYR A 340 -11.78 -20.50 -5.13
N ALA A 341 -12.95 -19.89 -4.98
CA ALA A 341 -14.26 -20.46 -5.30
C ALA A 341 -15.09 -19.58 -6.27
N GLY A 342 -14.46 -18.93 -7.24
CA GLY A 342 -15.17 -18.11 -8.23
C GLY A 342 -15.88 -16.92 -7.59
N GLU A 343 -17.06 -16.57 -8.09
CA GLU A 343 -17.88 -15.46 -7.56
C GLU A 343 -18.32 -15.63 -6.09
N ARG A 344 -18.13 -16.82 -5.50
CA ARG A 344 -18.48 -17.09 -4.09
C ARG A 344 -17.43 -16.64 -3.08
N GLY A 345 -16.30 -16.09 -3.53
CA GLY A 345 -15.17 -15.79 -2.64
C GLY A 345 -14.24 -17.00 -2.55
N TYR A 346 -13.95 -17.43 -1.33
CA TYR A 346 -13.18 -18.63 -1.06
C TYR A 346 -14.05 -19.71 -0.43
N GLU A 347 -13.64 -20.96 -0.55
CA GLU A 347 -14.24 -22.10 0.15
C GLU A 347 -13.19 -22.85 0.97
N LEU A 348 -13.65 -23.54 2.01
CA LEU A 348 -12.79 -24.40 2.82
C LEU A 348 -12.73 -25.81 2.24
N VAL A 349 -11.53 -26.36 2.16
CA VAL A 349 -11.25 -27.68 1.59
C VAL A 349 -10.33 -28.50 2.48
N ASP A 350 -10.42 -29.82 2.36
CA ASP A 350 -9.46 -30.74 2.98
C ASP A 350 -8.11 -30.75 2.23
N ALA A 351 -7.14 -31.50 2.73
CA ALA A 351 -5.83 -31.66 2.09
C ALA A 351 -5.90 -32.19 0.63
N LYS A 352 -7.00 -32.87 0.26
CA LYS A 352 -7.24 -33.40 -1.09
C LYS A 352 -7.98 -32.42 -1.99
N GLY A 353 -8.30 -31.21 -1.50
CA GLY A 353 -9.05 -30.21 -2.24
C GLY A 353 -10.55 -30.49 -2.32
N ARG A 354 -11.09 -31.34 -1.44
CA ARG A 354 -12.54 -31.61 -1.38
C ARG A 354 -13.21 -30.57 -0.47
N PRO A 355 -14.33 -29.96 -0.89
CA PRO A 355 -15.07 -29.02 -0.05
C PRO A 355 -15.42 -29.63 1.30
N ILE A 356 -15.12 -28.90 2.37
CA ILE A 356 -15.60 -29.23 3.70
C ILE A 356 -16.96 -28.55 3.81
N TYR A 357 -18.03 -29.31 3.62
CA TYR A 357 -19.38 -28.82 3.88
C TYR A 357 -19.53 -28.62 5.38
N THR A 358 -19.25 -27.41 5.86
CA THR A 358 -19.81 -26.96 7.12
C THR A 358 -21.31 -26.78 6.91
N SER A 359 -22.13 -27.57 7.60
CA SER A 359 -23.52 -27.21 7.83
C SER A 359 -23.50 -25.85 8.52
N VAL A 360 -23.96 -24.81 7.84
CA VAL A 360 -24.22 -23.50 8.46
C VAL A 360 -25.32 -23.74 9.50
N SER A 361 -24.98 -23.73 10.77
CA SER A 361 -25.92 -23.73 11.90
C SER A 361 -26.01 -22.35 12.50
#